data_AF-A0A013WT46-F1
#
_entry.id   AF-A0A013WT46-F1
#
_cell.length_a   1.000
_cell.length_b   1.000
_cell.length_c   1.000
_cell.angle_alpha   90.00
_cell.angle_beta   90.00
_cell.angle_gamma   90.00
#
_symmetry.space_group_name_H-M   'P 1'
#
loop_
_entity.id
_entity.type
_entity.pdbx_description
1 polymer ?
#
loop_
_entity_poly.entity_id
_entity_poly.type
_entity_poly.pdbx_seq_one_letter_code
_entity_poly.pdbx_strand_id
1 'polypeptide(L)'
;MTQTIERSFATRQQAELAVERLVQEHGFERDDIFVSARGEQNSAGEANSDEAADNGPIAVSIALHDDSQVALIEAVFDELQAA
;
A
#
# COMPACT_ATOMS: atom_id res chain seq x y z
N MET A 1 19.66 -9.26 3.81
CA MET A 1 18.57 -10.25 3.96
C MET A 1 17.38 -9.66 3.25
N THR A 2 16.53 -10.44 2.58
CA THR A 2 15.32 -9.88 1.96
C THR A 2 14.17 -9.94 2.97
N GLN A 3 13.65 -8.79 3.38
CA GLN A 3 12.52 -8.67 4.29
C GLN A 3 11.32 -8.11 3.53
N THR A 4 10.13 -8.59 3.84
CA THR A 4 8.90 -8.05 3.27
C THR A 4 8.08 -7.42 4.38
N ILE A 5 7.76 -6.14 4.23
CA ILE A 5 6.86 -5.42 5.14
C ILE A 5 5.49 -5.36 4.47
N GLU A 6 4.45 -5.85 5.14
CA GLU A 6 3.06 -5.73 4.70
C GLU A 6 2.27 -4.85 5.68
N ARG A 7 1.51 -3.89 5.15
CA ARG A 7 0.50 -3.13 5.90
C ARG A 7 -0.82 -3.06 5.17
N SER A 8 -1.90 -3.09 5.92
CA SER A 8 -3.26 -2.93 5.40
C SER A 8 -3.79 -1.52 5.67
N PHE A 9 -4.27 -0.86 4.63
CA PHE A 9 -4.95 0.43 4.67
C PHE A 9 -6.45 0.24 4.54
N ALA A 10 -7.22 1.13 5.17
CA ALA A 10 -8.68 1.09 5.13
C ALA A 10 -9.23 1.50 3.75
N THR A 11 -8.49 2.33 3.00
CA THR A 11 -8.91 2.85 1.71
C THR A 11 -7.83 2.68 0.65
N ARG A 12 -8.25 2.57 -0.62
CA ARG A 12 -7.34 2.57 -1.77
C ARG A 12 -6.54 3.86 -1.86
N GLN A 13 -7.18 4.99 -1.57
CA GLN A 13 -6.51 6.29 -1.57
C GLN A 13 -5.34 6.35 -0.58
N GLN A 14 -5.50 5.82 0.64
CA GLN A 14 -4.39 5.76 1.61
C GLN A 14 -3.25 4.85 1.13
N ALA A 15 -3.57 3.70 0.55
CA ALA A 15 -2.56 2.79 -0.01
C ALA A 15 -1.78 3.44 -1.17
N GLU A 16 -2.46 4.11 -2.10
CA GLU A 16 -1.82 4.81 -3.21
C GLU A 16 -0.95 5.97 -2.73
N LEU A 17 -1.41 6.73 -1.73
CA LEU A 17 -0.64 7.80 -1.11
C LEU A 17 0.62 7.26 -0.42
N ALA A 18 0.54 6.10 0.23
CA ALA A 18 1.69 5.44 0.82
C ALA A 18 2.75 5.09 -0.23
N VAL A 19 2.33 4.49 -1.34
CA VAL A 19 3.24 4.17 -2.46
C VAL A 19 3.85 5.45 -3.03
N GLU A 20 3.04 6.48 -3.26
CA GLU A 20 3.51 7.74 -3.82
C GLU A 20 4.57 8.40 -2.93
N ARG A 21 4.33 8.48 -1.62
CA ARG A 21 5.32 9.04 -0.68
C ARG A 21 6.60 8.24 -0.62
N LEU A 22 6.51 6.91 -0.59
CA LEU A 22 7.68 6.04 -0.60
C LEU A 22 8.52 6.25 -1.88
N VAL A 23 7.88 6.28 -3.04
CA VAL A 23 8.60 6.47 -4.31
C VAL A 23 9.14 7.90 -4.44
N GLN A 24 8.33 8.92 -4.16
CA GLN A 24 8.70 10.32 -4.40
C GLN A 24 9.57 10.93 -3.30
N GLU A 25 9.24 10.72 -2.02
CA GLU A 25 9.97 11.33 -0.89
C GLU A 25 11.20 10.52 -0.49
N HIS A 26 11.13 9.20 -0.64
CA HIS A 26 12.18 8.29 -0.14
C HIS A 26 12.91 7.52 -1.25
N GLY A 27 12.47 7.65 -2.50
CA GLY A 27 13.16 7.07 -3.65
C GLY A 27 13.07 5.54 -3.74
N PHE A 28 12.05 4.93 -3.13
CA PHE A 28 11.85 3.49 -3.25
C PHE A 28 11.55 3.10 -4.71
N GLU A 29 12.06 1.95 -5.13
CA GLU A 29 11.77 1.41 -6.45
C GLU A 29 10.33 0.90 -6.47
N ARG A 30 9.52 1.40 -7.41
CA ARG A 30 8.12 0.95 -7.56
C ARG A 30 8.03 -0.55 -7.87
N ASP A 31 9.08 -1.15 -8.42
CA ASP A 31 9.12 -2.59 -8.71
C ASP A 31 9.11 -3.44 -7.43
N ASP A 32 9.64 -2.90 -6.33
CA ASP A 32 9.65 -3.54 -5.01
C ASP A 32 8.34 -3.35 -4.22
N ILE A 33 7.41 -2.55 -4.75
CA ILE A 33 6.14 -2.22 -4.07
C ILE A 33 4.97 -2.96 -4.72
N PHE A 34 4.29 -3.77 -3.92
CA PHE A 34 3.13 -4.57 -4.30
C PHE A 34 1.88 -4.04 -3.59
N VAL A 35 0.83 -3.74 -4.35
CA VAL A 35 -0.46 -3.30 -3.81
C VAL A 35 -1.51 -4.33 -4.18
N SER A 36 -2.17 -4.91 -3.18
CA SER A 36 -3.19 -5.94 -3.33
C SER A 36 -4.46 -5.53 -2.58
N ALA A 37 -5.61 -5.50 -3.26
CA ALA A 37 -6.89 -5.35 -2.57
C ALA A 37 -7.25 -6.67 -1.87
N ARG A 38 -7.56 -6.63 -0.57
CA ARG A 38 -7.94 -7.82 0.22
C ARG A 38 -9.45 -8.09 0.14
N GLY A 39 -10.03 -7.88 -1.05
CA GLY A 39 -11.44 -8.16 -1.36
C GLY A 39 -11.52 -9.06 -2.58
N GLU A 40 -12.52 -9.94 -2.61
CA GLU A 40 -12.76 -10.95 -3.68
C GLU A 40 -12.99 -10.35 -5.09
N GLN A 41 -12.98 -9.02 -5.24
CA GLN A 41 -13.31 -8.30 -6.49
C GLN A 41 -12.08 -7.68 -7.18
N ASN A 42 -11.03 -8.47 -7.39
CA ASN A 42 -10.07 -8.20 -8.47
C ASN A 42 -10.34 -9.10 -9.68
N SER A 43 -11.60 -9.12 -10.15
CA SER A 43 -11.89 -9.49 -11.53
C SER A 43 -11.74 -8.24 -12.38
N ALA A 44 -10.72 -8.26 -13.24
CA ALA A 44 -10.56 -7.28 -14.29
C ALA A 44 -11.89 -7.07 -15.04
N GLY A 45 -12.45 -5.87 -14.92
CA GLY A 45 -13.50 -5.32 -15.79
C GLY A 45 -14.89 -5.92 -15.66
N GLU A 46 -15.77 -5.28 -14.88
CA GLU A 46 -17.23 -5.23 -15.10
C GLU A 46 -17.77 -4.16 -14.13
N ALA A 47 -17.89 -2.91 -14.60
CA ALA A 47 -19.13 -2.31 -15.07
C ALA A 47 -20.13 -1.97 -13.93
N ASN A 48 -20.46 -0.67 -13.84
CA ASN A 48 -21.54 -0.06 -13.04
C ASN A 48 -21.25 -0.02 -11.53
N SER A 49 -21.64 0.96 -10.74
CA SER A 49 -22.18 2.31 -10.85
C SER A 49 -21.96 2.91 -9.45
N ASP A 50 -22.23 4.20 -9.28
CA ASP A 50 -22.44 4.86 -7.99
C ASP A 50 -22.97 3.93 -6.87
N GLU A 51 -22.47 4.13 -5.64
CA GLU A 51 -23.05 3.67 -4.36
C GLU A 51 -22.67 2.26 -3.84
N ALA A 52 -21.54 2.15 -3.12
CA ALA A 52 -21.44 1.52 -1.79
C ALA A 52 -19.97 1.41 -1.34
N ALA A 53 -19.67 2.05 -0.22
CA ALA A 53 -18.37 2.07 0.44
C ALA A 53 -18.06 0.73 1.13
N ASP A 54 -17.65 -0.28 0.36
CA ASP A 54 -17.00 -1.49 0.88
C ASP A 54 -15.79 -1.84 0.00
N ASN A 55 -14.87 -0.87 -0.14
CA ASN A 55 -13.54 -1.20 -0.63
C ASN A 55 -12.83 -1.89 0.54
N GLY A 56 -12.89 -3.22 0.57
CA GLY A 56 -12.17 -4.02 1.56
C GLY A 56 -10.70 -3.58 1.69
N PRO A 57 -10.06 -3.84 2.85
CA PRO A 57 -8.77 -3.28 3.18
C PRO A 57 -7.73 -3.56 2.08
N ILE A 58 -6.96 -2.53 1.70
CA ILE A 58 -5.92 -2.65 0.69
C ILE A 58 -4.59 -2.96 1.39
N ALA A 59 -3.99 -4.11 1.08
CA ALA A 59 -2.67 -4.47 1.57
C ALA A 59 -1.59 -3.90 0.64
N VAL A 60 -0.62 -3.20 1.21
CA VAL A 60 0.61 -2.77 0.53
C VAL A 60 1.75 -3.56 1.15
N SER A 61 2.48 -4.28 0.30
CA SER A 61 3.67 -5.04 0.68
C SER A 61 4.89 -4.52 -0.07
N ILE A 62 6.00 -4.37 0.64
CA ILE A 62 7.25 -3.81 0.10
C ILE A 62 8.36 -4.81 0.35
N ALA A 63 9.06 -5.20 -0.71
CA ALA A 63 10.28 -5.98 -0.63
C ALA A 63 11.46 -5.05 -0.29
N LEU A 64 12.13 -5.35 0.80
CA LEU A 64 13.31 -4.62 1.25
C LEU A 64 14.53 -5.52 1.18
N HIS A 65 15.61 -4.97 0.65
CA HIS A 65 16.91 -5.66 0.63
C HIS A 65 17.78 -5.31 1.85
N ASP A 66 17.40 -4.27 2.60
CA ASP A 66 18.11 -3.77 3.76
C ASP A 66 17.15 -3.32 4.88
N ASP A 67 17.53 -3.60 6.13
CA ASP A 67 16.72 -3.29 7.31
C ASP A 67 16.72 -1.79 7.69
N SER A 68 17.62 -0.97 7.14
CA SER A 68 17.70 0.46 7.45
C SER A 68 16.46 1.24 7.00
N GLN A 69 15.73 0.71 6.01
CA GLN A 69 14.53 1.31 5.44
C GLN A 69 13.24 0.88 6.18
N VAL A 70 13.33 -0.13 7.05
CA VAL A 70 12.17 -0.68 7.79
C VAL A 70 11.55 0.38 8.69
N ALA A 71 12.40 1.08 9.47
CA ALA A 71 11.95 2.13 10.38
C ALA A 71 11.29 3.30 9.64
N LEU A 72 11.75 3.61 8.43
CA LEU A 72 11.19 4.67 7.60
C LEU A 72 9.80 4.29 7.07
N ILE A 73 9.66 3.07 6.57
CA ILE A 73 8.37 2.56 6.06
C ILE A 73 7.33 2.50 7.18
N GLU A 74 7.71 1.96 8.34
CA GLU A 74 6.81 1.92 9.50
C GLU A 74 6.39 3.34 9.94
N ALA A 75 7.30 4.32 9.91
CA ALA A 75 6.97 5.71 10.24
C ALA A 75 5.99 6.34 9.23
N VAL A 76 6.20 6.15 7.92
CA VAL A 76 5.29 6.64 6.87
C VAL A 76 3.91 5.99 7.00
N PHE A 77 3.88 4.70 7.27
CA PHE A 77 2.64 3.95 7.44
C PHE A 77 1.87 4.40 8.68
N ASP A 78 2.54 4.65 9.80
CA ASP A 78 1.92 5.17 11.02
C ASP A 78 1.34 6.57 10.79
N GLU A 79 2.08 7.46 10.12
CA GLU A 79 1.60 8.81 9.77
C GLU A 79 0.33 8.76 8.92
N LEU A 80 0.27 7.85 7.94
CA LEU A 80 -0.89 7.70 7.05
C LEU A 80 -2.11 7.04 7.72
N GLN A 81 -1.91 6.28 8.80
CA GLN A 81 -3.01 5.77 9.63
C GLN A 81 -3.51 6.80 10.65
N ALA A 82 -2.65 7.73 11.07
CA ALA A 82 -2.99 8.80 12.00
C ALA A 82 -3.67 10.01 11.32
N ALA A 83 -3.57 10.14 10.00
CA ALA A 83 -4.16 11.20 9.17
C ALA A 83 -5.61 10.89 8.74
#